data_AF-A0A371MNF4-F1
#
_entry.id   AF-A0A371MNF4-F1
#
_cell.length_a   1.000
_cell.length_b   1.000
_cell.length_c   1.000
_cell.angle_alpha   90.00
_cell.angle_beta   90.00
_cell.angle_gamma   90.00
#
_symmetry.space_group_name_H-M   'P 1'
#
loop_
_entity.id
_entity.type
_entity.pdbx_description
1 polymer ?
#
loop_
_entity_poly.entity_id
_entity_poly.type
_entity_poly.pdbx_seq_one_letter_code
_entity_poly.pdbx_strand_id
1 'polypeptide(L)' 'MGDKNYLHVCQHCGVVHATASPTAPKACIVCEALTFSPSELNALLRERRAIESELTEADGEQATRTSPLVSTS' A
#
# COMPACT_ATOMS: atom_id res chain seq x y z
N MET A 1 28.45 10.16 -6.46
CA MET A 1 27.22 9.86 -7.21
C MET A 1 26.61 8.63 -6.56
N GLY A 2 25.40 8.71 -6.01
CA GLY A 2 24.77 7.60 -5.30
C GLY A 2 24.10 6.63 -6.27
N ASP A 3 24.36 5.33 -6.11
CA ASP A 3 23.73 4.26 -6.87
C ASP A 3 22.22 4.26 -6.58
N LYS A 4 21.43 4.78 -7.53
CA LYS A 4 19.98 4.73 -7.45
C LYS A 4 19.52 3.34 -7.88
N ASN A 5 19.05 2.55 -6.92
CA ASN A 5 18.33 1.32 -7.20
C ASN A 5 16.85 1.63 -7.47
N TYR A 6 16.30 1.00 -8.49
CA TYR A 6 14.88 1.02 -8.81
C TYR A 6 14.21 -0.20 -8.18
N LEU A 7 13.13 0.05 -7.46
CA LEU A 7 12.36 -0.98 -6.75
C LEU A 7 11.15 -1.37 -7.58
N HIS A 8 10.96 -2.68 -7.77
CA HIS A 8 9.81 -3.27 -8.48
C HIS A 8 9.16 -4.30 -7.56
N VAL A 9 7.82 -4.35 -7.52
CA VAL A 9 7.08 -5.21 -6.58
C VAL A 9 6.28 -6.25 -7.35
N CYS A 10 6.36 -7.51 -6.94
CA CYS A 10 5.56 -8.57 -7.54
C CYS A 10 4.06 -8.40 -7.24
N GLN A 11 3.22 -8.57 -8.26
CA GLN A 11 1.76 -8.46 -8.14
C GLN A 11 1.13 -9.64 -7.38
N HIS A 12 1.78 -10.79 -7.38
CA HIS A 12 1.25 -12.01 -6.76
C HIS A 12 1.72 -12.20 -5.32
N CYS A 13 3.04 -12.18 -5.08
CA CYS A 13 3.62 -12.48 -3.76
C CYS A 13 4.15 -11.26 -3.01
N GLY A 14 4.10 -10.06 -3.58
CA GLY A 14 4.54 -8.82 -2.93
C GLY A 14 6.06 -8.67 -2.73
N VAL A 15 6.87 -9.61 -3.23
CA VAL A 15 8.34 -9.53 -3.14
C VAL A 15 8.86 -8.27 -3.85
N VAL A 16 9.82 -7.61 -3.22
CA VAL A 16 10.47 -6.40 -3.74
C VAL A 16 11.80 -6.76 -4.41
N HIS A 17 11.94 -6.40 -5.67
CA HIS A 17 13.15 -6.56 -6.46
C HIS A 17 13.86 -5.21 -6.63
N ALA A 18 15.09 -5.10 -6.11
CA ALA A 18 15.97 -3.97 -6.36
C ALA A 18 16.77 -4.21 -7.63
N THR A 19 16.76 -3.24 -8.55
CA THR A 19 17.42 -3.34 -9.84
C THR A 19 18.19 -2.06 -10.17
N ALA A 20 19.22 -2.17 -11.00
CA ALA A 20 19.96 -1.02 -11.51
C ALA A 20 19.23 -0.29 -12.67
N SER A 21 18.07 -0.79 -13.11
CA SER A 21 17.33 -0.29 -14.27
C SER A 21 15.92 0.18 -13.90
N PRO A 22 15.44 1.30 -14.44
CA PRO A 22 14.05 1.73 -14.28
C PRO A 22 13.04 0.78 -14.93
N THR A 23 13.49 -0.08 -15.85
CA THR A 23 12.63 -1.07 -16.50
C THR A 23 12.38 -2.24 -15.55
N ALA A 24 11.11 -2.50 -15.27
CA ALA A 24 10.71 -3.61 -14.41
C ALA A 24 11.13 -4.96 -15.03
N PRO A 25 11.59 -5.93 -14.21
CA PRO A 25 11.83 -7.28 -14.70
C PRO A 25 10.53 -7.88 -15.24
N LYS A 26 10.63 -8.69 -16.31
CA LYS A 26 9.46 -9.28 -16.96
C LYS A 26 8.65 -10.18 -16.03
N ALA A 27 9.31 -10.81 -15.07
CA ALA A 27 8.72 -11.76 -14.14
C ALA A 27 9.44 -11.69 -12.78
N CYS A 28 8.70 -12.00 -11.72
CA CYS A 28 9.20 -12.19 -10.37
C CYS A 28 10.10 -13.44 -10.32
N ILE A 29 11.27 -13.30 -9.71
CA ILE A 29 12.23 -14.42 -9.57
C ILE A 29 11.69 -15.55 -8.69
N VAL A 30 10.74 -15.25 -7.79
CA VAL A 30 10.22 -16.21 -6.82
C VAL A 30 9.02 -17.01 -7.35
N CYS A 31 8.13 -16.36 -8.10
CA CYS A 31 6.85 -16.97 -8.48
C CYS A 31 6.48 -16.78 -9.96
N GLU A 32 7.38 -16.22 -10.76
CA GLU A 32 7.24 -15.99 -12.21
C GLU A 32 6.09 -15.07 -12.64
N ALA A 33 5.31 -14.54 -11.69
CA ALA A 33 4.26 -13.56 -11.95
C ALA A 33 4.83 -12.19 -12.35
N LEU A 34 3.99 -11.35 -12.97
CA LEU A 34 4.36 -9.98 -13.34
C LEU A 34 4.69 -9.11 -12.12
N THR A 35 5.52 -8.09 -12.34
CA THR A 35 5.81 -7.05 -11.36
C THR A 35 5.13 -5.75 -11.75
N PHE A 36 4.69 -4.97 -10.77
CA PHE A 36 4.27 -3.58 -10.99
C PHE A 36 5.43 -2.76 -11.52
N SER A 37 5.13 -1.89 -12.50
CA SER A 37 6.00 -0.77 -12.80
C SER A 37 5.99 0.24 -11.63
N PRO A 38 7.04 1.07 -11.49
CA PRO A 38 7.07 2.11 -10.47
C PRO A 38 5.86 3.06 -10.52
N SER A 39 5.36 3.38 -11.72
CA SER A 39 4.22 4.28 -11.90
C SER A 39 2.90 3.66 -11.41
N GLU A 40 2.66 2.39 -11.76
CA GLU A 40 1.46 1.66 -11.33
C GLU A 40 1.40 1.49 -9.82
N LEU A 41 2.52 1.07 -9.21
CA LEU A 41 2.59 0.92 -7.76
C LEU A 41 2.34 2.24 -7.04
N ASN A 42 2.94 3.33 -7.51
CA ASN A 42 2.71 4.66 -6.93
C ASN A 42 1.27 5.15 -7.11
N ALA A 43 0.59 4.81 -8.20
CA ALA A 43 -0.82 5.11 -8.38
C ALA A 43 -1.68 4.38 -7.34
N LEU A 44 -1.50 3.06 -7.20
CA LEU A 44 -2.22 2.24 -6.21
C LEU A 44 -1.98 2.72 -4.78
N LEU A 45 -0.75 3.10 -4.44
CA LEU A 45 -0.43 3.62 -3.11
C LEU A 45 -1.08 4.99 -2.85
N ARG A 46 -1.24 5.84 -3.87
CA ARG A 46 -1.95 7.12 -3.73
C ARG A 46 -3.45 6.90 -3.56
N GLU A 47 -4.04 6.01 -4.35
CA GLU A 47 -5.46 5.63 -4.22
C GLU A 47 -5.74 5.06 -2.84
N ARG A 48 -4.90 4.13 -2.36
CA ARG A 48 -5.03 3.58 -1.01
C ARG A 48 -4.96 4.66 0.08
N ARG A 49 -4.02 5.60 -0.03
CA ARG A 49 -3.92 6.71 0.94
C ARG A 49 -5.14 7.61 0.94
N ALA A 50 -5.73 7.87 -0.24
CA ALA A 50 -6.97 8.65 -0.32
C ALA A 50 -8.10 7.94 0.41
N ILE A 51 -8.27 6.63 0.18
CA ILE A 51 -9.28 5.80 0.87
C ILE A 51 -9.01 5.75 2.38
N GLU A 52 -7.77 5.53 2.81
CA GLU A 52 -7.41 5.52 4.24
C GLU A 52 -7.70 6.87 4.91
N SER A 53 -7.45 7.98 4.21
CA SER A 53 -7.75 9.33 4.70
C SER A 53 -9.26 9.52 4.93
N GLU A 54 -10.08 9.12 3.95
CA GLU A 54 -11.55 9.18 4.04
C GLU A 54 -12.09 8.30 5.18
N LEU A 55 -11.48 7.14 5.43
CA LEU A 55 -11.85 6.26 6.53
C LEU A 55 -11.51 6.86 7.91
N THR A 56 -10.37 7.52 8.06
CA THR A 56 -10.04 8.24 9.30
C THR A 56 -10.91 9.45 9.56
N GLU A 57 -11.42 10.13 8.52
CA GLU A 57 -12.39 11.21 8.69
C GLU A 57 -13.77 10.68 9.12
N ALA A 58 -14.20 9.54 8.58
CA ALA A 58 -15.45 8.88 8.96
C ALA A 58 -15.45 8.35 10.42
N ASP A 59 -14.31 7.87 10.93
CA ASP A 59 -14.17 7.47 12.34
C ASP A 59 -14.07 8.67 13.31
N GLY A 60 -13.69 9.85 12.82
CA GLY A 60 -13.63 11.09 13.61
C GLY A 60 -15.01 11.66 13.97
N GLU A 61 -16.06 11.35 13.20
CA GLU A 61 -17.42 11.84 13.43
C GLU A 61 -18.29 10.90 14.30
N GLN A 62 -17.87 9.66 14.58
CA GLN A 62 -18.62 8.72 15.43
C GLN A 62 -18.22 8.73 16.91
N ALA A 63 -17.22 9.52 17.33
CA ALA A 63 -16.81 9.61 18.74
C ALA A 63 -17.74 10.47 19.62
N THR A 64 -18.95 10.82 19.16
CA THR A 64 -19.97 11.53 19.95
C THR A 64 -21.30 10.78 19.85
N ARG A 65 -21.74 10.20 20.99
CA ARG A 65 -22.97 9.39 21.21
C ARG A 65 -22.70 7.89 21.09
N THR A 66 -22.33 7.20 22.16
CA THR A 66 -23.33 6.78 23.16
C THR A 66 -22.65 6.17 24.38
N SER A 67 -22.68 6.87 25.51
CA SER A 67 -22.74 6.18 26.81
C SER A 67 -24.22 5.85 27.07
N PRO A 68 -24.52 4.61 27.49
CA PRO A 68 -25.36 4.46 28.66
C PRO A 68 -24.60 3.68 29.73
N LEU A 69 -24.65 4.25 30.94
CA LEU A 69 -24.22 3.62 32.18
C LEU A 69 -24.88 2.25 32.33
N VAL A 70 -24.09 1.18 32.39
CA VAL A 70 -24.53 -0.06 33.03
C VAL A 70 -24.18 0.06 34.51
N SER A 71 -25.21 0.41 35.28
CA SER A 71 -25.29 0.15 36.71
C SER A 71 -25.85 -1.26 36.87
N THR A 72 -25.09 -2.16 37.48
CA THR A 72 -25.66 -3.40 38.05
C THR A 72 -25.14 -3.58 39.46
N SER A 73 -26.15 -3.76 40.33
CA SER A 73 -26.21 -3.99 41.76
C SER A 73 -25.22 -5.00 42.34
#